data_AF-A0A259BK78-F1
#
_entry.id   AF-A0A259BK78-F1
#
_cell.length_a   1.000
_cell.length_b   1.000
_cell.length_c   1.000
_cell.angle_alpha   90.00
_cell.angle_beta   90.00
_cell.angle_gamma   90.00
#
_symmetry.space_group_name_H-M   'P 1'
#
loop_
_entity.id
_entity.type
_entity.pdbx_description
1 polymer ?
#
loop_
_entity_poly.entity_id
_entity_poly.type
_entity_poly.pdbx_seq_one_letter_code
_entity_poly.pdbx_strand_id
1 'polypeptide(L)'
;MLIGISIQGSPDPDPLFHLTGNVGDTLGIKDISLAGDFDLPLDDVLDVPDSADGKLGRLVGAAAITDAGGPVRLETFSAELRGSDLLSAGLKLRDASATRPDESVMEVTLDVPKLGPLATVLGTSTSFSGGVGFSGTFERKGEAVRSKGRLDIGRTQVNGTLSAEVKDGRPRVFGPLSSPSVHVDELANLLFGGPEGAPKPRIAVAGVRMDQNRTLDLAHAVDLDIDVKADRIDGIGVSAGDLSATLRLDNGAFKADPVVVTIGRGRLRATLTEANGERMRIKGSGEGWPLEGLAGGSTHLIRSGTVAASFDVTADLGAEGNPLRTLDGGVTARIEDGSLGTGMLDLAGLGLFGSLFNPAVLSGESHLRCVRIPLQFSAGVGRTDPAIIVETEHVRAVGRGTVNMARETVDLDFTPSPLNGGGAGYSFTVKGPLAKPAVALGGKTQAPVRGGCSG
;
A
#
# COMPACT_ATOMS: atom_id res chain seq x y z
N MET A 1 -9.80 57.82 -6.90
CA MET A 1 -9.17 57.31 -5.67
C MET A 1 -10.15 57.42 -4.51
N LEU A 2 -10.63 56.28 -4.03
CA LEU A 2 -11.34 56.14 -2.76
C LEU A 2 -10.33 55.68 -1.71
N ILE A 3 -10.26 56.40 -0.59
CA ILE A 3 -9.35 56.11 0.52
C ILE A 3 -10.20 55.72 1.73
N GLY A 4 -9.81 54.66 2.45
CA GLY A 4 -10.51 54.23 3.66
C GLY A 4 -11.88 53.60 3.41
N ILE A 5 -12.03 52.84 2.32
CA ILE A 5 -13.21 52.02 2.07
C ILE A 5 -13.30 50.98 3.19
N SER A 6 -14.49 50.78 3.75
CA SER A 6 -14.82 49.73 4.71
C SER A 6 -15.93 48.87 4.13
N ILE A 7 -15.67 47.57 3.98
CA ILE A 7 -16.63 46.58 3.49
C ILE A 7 -16.95 45.67 4.66
N GLN A 8 -18.23 45.59 5.04
CA GLN A 8 -18.72 44.75 6.14
C GLN A 8 -19.78 43.78 5.62
N GLY A 9 -19.61 42.50 5.92
CA GLY A 9 -20.61 41.46 5.64
C GLY A 9 -21.47 41.17 6.87
N SER A 10 -22.80 41.22 6.69
CA SER A 10 -23.86 41.03 7.71
C SER A 10 -24.16 42.27 8.59
N PRO A 11 -25.44 42.54 8.95
CA PRO A 11 -25.78 43.59 9.91
C PRO A 11 -25.33 43.22 11.34
N ASP A 12 -24.71 44.21 12.01
CA ASP A 12 -24.17 44.24 13.39
C ASP A 12 -25.04 43.50 14.45
N PRO A 13 -24.46 42.80 15.46
CA PRO A 13 -23.20 43.12 16.16
C PRO A 13 -21.94 42.31 15.79
N ASP A 14 -22.06 41.22 15.03
CA ASP A 14 -20.93 40.29 14.75
C ASP A 14 -20.71 40.16 13.23
N PRO A 15 -19.93 41.06 12.61
CA PRO A 15 -19.67 41.00 11.17
C PRO A 15 -18.90 39.75 10.76
N LEU A 16 -19.39 39.10 9.70
CA LEU A 16 -18.78 37.91 9.11
C LEU A 16 -17.41 38.19 8.49
N PHE A 17 -17.24 39.40 7.96
CA PHE A 17 -15.95 39.91 7.53
C PHE A 17 -15.93 41.44 7.58
N HIS A 18 -14.75 41.98 7.82
CA HIS A 18 -14.47 43.42 7.81
C HIS A 18 -13.19 43.66 7.01
N LEU A 19 -13.31 44.25 5.83
CA LEU A 19 -12.17 44.60 4.98
C LEU A 19 -12.05 46.12 4.85
N THR A 20 -10.86 46.64 5.05
CA THR A 20 -10.55 48.07 4.92
C THR A 20 -9.44 48.31 3.92
N GLY A 21 -9.50 49.43 3.21
CA GLY A 21 -8.40 49.81 2.32
C GLY A 21 -8.77 50.84 1.26
N ASN A 22 -8.11 50.77 0.12
CA ASN A 22 -8.12 51.82 -0.89
C ASN A 22 -8.39 51.24 -2.28
N VAL A 23 -9.00 52.07 -3.14
CA VAL A 23 -9.15 51.80 -4.58
C VAL A 23 -8.66 53.04 -5.34
N GLY A 24 -7.53 52.90 -6.03
CA GLY A 24 -6.89 54.01 -6.75
C GLY A 24 -7.76 54.52 -7.90
N ASP A 25 -8.22 53.63 -8.77
CA ASP A 25 -9.16 53.91 -9.86
C ASP A 25 -10.52 53.28 -9.58
N THR A 26 -11.47 54.13 -9.19
CA THR A 26 -12.81 53.73 -8.77
C THR A 26 -13.75 53.44 -9.93
N LEU A 27 -13.46 54.00 -11.11
CA LEU A 27 -14.26 53.79 -12.31
C LEU A 27 -13.79 52.52 -13.03
N GLY A 28 -12.48 52.28 -13.04
CA GLY A 28 -11.88 51.08 -13.60
C GLY A 28 -11.79 49.89 -12.64
N ILE A 29 -12.04 50.11 -11.34
CA ILE A 29 -11.83 49.13 -10.26
C ILE A 29 -10.39 48.58 -10.34
N LYS A 30 -9.41 49.49 -10.26
CA LYS A 30 -7.97 49.18 -10.27
C LYS A 30 -7.26 49.81 -9.09
N ASP A 31 -6.06 49.30 -8.81
CA ASP A 31 -5.23 49.70 -7.66
C ASP A 31 -6.00 49.49 -6.34
N ILE A 32 -6.64 48.33 -6.23
CA ILE A 32 -7.31 47.80 -5.06
C ILE A 32 -6.25 47.32 -4.09
N SER A 33 -6.33 47.76 -2.84
CA SER A 33 -5.60 47.19 -1.71
C SER A 33 -6.57 47.12 -0.54
N LEU A 34 -6.96 45.92 -0.14
CA LEU A 34 -7.94 45.67 0.92
C LEU A 34 -7.36 44.66 1.91
N ALA A 35 -7.50 44.93 3.20
CA ALA A 35 -7.07 44.03 4.26
C ALA A 35 -8.06 44.03 5.43
N GLY A 36 -8.20 42.89 6.10
CA GLY A 36 -8.95 42.82 7.34
C GLY A 36 -9.27 41.38 7.76
N ASP A 37 -10.24 41.26 8.65
CA ASP A 37 -10.53 40.05 9.40
C ASP A 37 -11.84 39.39 8.96
N PHE A 38 -11.95 38.09 9.19
CA PHE A 38 -13.16 37.32 8.94
C PHE A 38 -13.40 36.30 10.05
N ASP A 39 -14.69 36.02 10.30
CA ASP A 39 -15.16 35.01 11.24
C ASP A 39 -16.42 34.37 10.64
N LEU A 40 -16.24 33.23 9.99
CA LEU A 40 -17.27 32.56 9.20
C LEU A 40 -17.59 31.17 9.79
N PRO A 41 -18.87 30.79 9.95
CA PRO A 41 -19.23 29.38 10.15
C PRO A 41 -18.62 28.51 9.03
N LEU A 42 -18.00 27.38 9.35
CA LEU A 42 -17.34 26.54 8.33
C LEU A 42 -18.35 25.91 7.35
N ASP A 43 -19.57 25.66 7.82
CA ASP A 43 -20.74 25.24 7.06
C ASP A 43 -21.28 26.32 6.10
N ASP A 44 -20.98 27.60 6.31
CA ASP A 44 -21.25 28.65 5.30
C ASP A 44 -20.18 28.68 4.19
N VAL A 45 -18.97 28.21 4.50
CA VAL A 45 -17.84 28.15 3.56
C VAL A 45 -17.86 26.86 2.74
N LEU A 46 -18.35 25.77 3.31
CA LEU A 46 -18.41 24.45 2.69
C LEU A 46 -19.88 24.04 2.44
N ASP A 47 -20.17 23.59 1.23
CA ASP A 47 -21.40 22.85 0.92
C ASP A 47 -21.31 21.46 1.56
N VAL A 48 -21.95 21.32 2.72
CA VAL A 48 -21.99 20.11 3.56
C VAL A 48 -23.44 19.71 3.83
N PRO A 49 -23.71 18.45 4.20
CA PRO A 49 -25.06 18.03 4.56
C PRO A 49 -25.57 18.75 5.82
N ASP A 50 -26.89 18.97 5.93
CA ASP A 50 -27.56 19.59 7.09
C ASP A 50 -27.19 18.93 8.44
N SER A 51 -26.73 17.68 8.44
CA SER A 51 -26.23 17.00 9.64
C SER A 51 -24.96 17.64 10.22
N ALA A 52 -24.27 18.48 9.46
CA ALA A 52 -23.04 19.18 9.80
C ALA A 52 -23.25 20.61 10.35
N ASP A 53 -24.45 21.15 10.24
CA ASP A 53 -24.80 22.51 10.66
C ASP A 53 -24.34 22.80 12.10
N GLY A 54 -23.52 23.85 12.26
CA GLY A 54 -22.98 24.31 13.53
C GLY A 54 -22.02 23.36 14.24
N LYS A 55 -21.67 22.20 13.66
CA LYS A 55 -20.78 21.19 14.29
C LYS A 55 -19.34 21.25 13.82
N LEU A 56 -19.09 21.91 12.69
CA LEU A 56 -17.76 21.99 12.08
C LEU A 56 -16.91 23.14 12.64
N GLY A 57 -17.48 24.02 13.47
CA GLY A 57 -16.80 25.18 14.03
C GLY A 57 -16.79 26.39 13.10
N ARG A 58 -15.89 27.33 13.37
CA ARG A 58 -15.80 28.63 12.69
C ARG A 58 -14.40 28.87 12.15
N LEU A 59 -14.31 29.31 10.91
CA LEU A 59 -13.07 29.73 10.25
C LEU A 59 -12.81 31.20 10.60
N VAL A 60 -11.79 31.44 11.42
CA VAL A 60 -11.43 32.77 11.92
C VAL A 60 -10.06 33.15 11.39
N GLY A 61 -9.91 34.38 10.91
CA GLY A 61 -8.67 34.76 10.25
C GLY A 61 -8.59 36.19 9.73
N ALA A 62 -7.55 36.42 8.95
CA ALA A 62 -7.28 37.69 8.29
C ALA A 62 -6.78 37.46 6.86
N ALA A 63 -7.09 38.38 5.96
CA ALA A 63 -6.65 38.36 4.58
C ALA A 63 -6.27 39.76 4.09
N ALA A 64 -5.29 39.83 3.19
CA ALA A 64 -4.96 41.04 2.45
C ALA A 64 -4.89 40.72 0.96
N ILE A 65 -5.59 41.50 0.14
CA ILE A 65 -5.60 41.39 -1.31
C ILE A 65 -5.13 42.69 -1.96
N THR A 66 -4.47 42.56 -3.10
CA THR A 66 -4.07 43.70 -3.92
C THR A 66 -4.18 43.35 -5.40
N ASP A 67 -4.37 44.31 -6.28
CA ASP A 67 -4.18 44.15 -7.73
C ASP A 67 -2.98 44.97 -8.25
N ALA A 68 -2.19 45.57 -7.34
CA ALA A 68 -1.04 46.39 -7.69
C ALA A 68 -0.04 45.56 -8.52
N GLY A 69 0.05 45.86 -9.82
CA GLY A 69 0.93 45.17 -10.77
C GLY A 69 0.25 44.14 -11.68
N GLY A 70 -1.08 43.98 -11.66
CA GLY A 70 -1.79 43.11 -12.60
C GLY A 70 -3.12 42.55 -12.06
N PRO A 71 -3.38 41.24 -12.15
CA PRO A 71 -4.58 40.63 -11.59
C PRO A 71 -4.59 40.67 -10.05
N VAL A 72 -5.80 40.59 -9.46
CA VAL A 72 -5.98 40.50 -8.00
C VAL A 72 -5.21 39.30 -7.45
N ARG A 73 -4.40 39.54 -6.42
CA ARG A 73 -3.59 38.55 -5.70
C ARG A 73 -3.83 38.64 -4.20
N LEU A 74 -3.56 37.53 -3.52
CA LEU A 74 -3.61 37.42 -2.06
C LEU A 74 -2.20 37.64 -1.50
N GLU A 75 -1.98 38.76 -0.81
CA GLU A 75 -0.68 39.10 -0.21
C GLU A 75 -0.43 38.31 1.07
N THR A 76 -1.45 38.22 1.93
CA THR A 76 -1.41 37.45 3.15
C THR A 76 -2.75 36.78 3.38
N PHE A 77 -2.71 35.59 3.97
CA PHE A 77 -3.91 34.90 4.43
C PHE A 77 -3.56 34.08 5.65
N SER A 78 -4.34 34.20 6.72
CA SER A 78 -4.22 33.36 7.90
C SER A 78 -5.62 32.95 8.30
N ALA A 79 -5.87 31.66 8.46
CA ALA A 79 -7.13 31.13 8.93
C ALA A 79 -6.90 30.00 9.92
N GLU A 80 -7.74 29.92 10.95
CA GLU A 80 -7.76 28.85 11.93
C GLU A 80 -9.21 28.42 12.16
N LEU A 81 -9.42 27.11 12.30
CA LEU A 81 -10.71 26.57 12.70
C LEU A 81 -10.82 26.57 14.22
N ARG A 82 -11.88 27.20 14.74
CA ARG A 82 -12.16 27.32 16.18
C ARG A 82 -13.53 26.75 16.52
N GLY A 83 -13.68 26.25 17.75
CA GLY A 83 -14.97 25.78 18.26
C GLY A 83 -15.46 24.46 17.66
N SER A 84 -14.55 23.60 17.20
CA SER A 84 -14.87 22.24 16.73
C SER A 84 -14.12 21.20 17.54
N ASP A 85 -14.85 20.19 18.03
CA ASP A 85 -14.28 19.00 18.67
C ASP A 85 -14.01 17.86 17.66
N LEU A 86 -14.47 18.03 16.41
CA LEU A 86 -14.36 17.02 15.35
C LEU A 86 -13.05 17.13 14.57
N LEU A 87 -12.56 18.35 14.40
CA LEU A 87 -11.33 18.65 13.66
C LEU A 87 -10.77 20.01 14.08
N SER A 88 -9.47 20.19 13.88
CA SER A 88 -8.81 21.49 13.89
C SER A 88 -8.05 21.67 12.58
N ALA A 89 -7.99 22.90 12.08
CA ALA A 89 -7.29 23.22 10.84
C ALA A 89 -6.68 24.61 10.92
N GLY A 90 -5.57 24.81 10.21
CA GLY A 90 -4.86 26.07 10.12
C GLY A 90 -4.26 26.25 8.72
N LEU A 91 -4.35 27.47 8.20
CA LEU A 91 -3.76 27.86 6.93
C LEU A 91 -3.04 29.20 7.12
N LYS A 92 -1.76 29.28 6.76
CA LYS A 92 -1.00 30.54 6.77
C LYS A 92 -0.28 30.69 5.44
N LEU A 93 -0.75 31.60 4.60
CA LEU A 93 -0.06 32.04 3.39
C LEU A 93 0.71 33.33 3.69
N ARG A 94 1.99 33.31 3.33
CA ARG A 94 2.85 34.49 3.28
C ARG A 94 3.38 34.61 1.86
N ASP A 95 2.94 35.64 1.14
CA ASP A 95 3.50 35.97 -0.16
C ASP A 95 4.86 36.67 0.03
N ALA A 96 5.84 36.37 -0.81
CA ALA A 96 7.21 36.85 -0.62
C ALA A 96 7.44 38.23 -1.23
N SER A 97 7.05 39.30 -0.53
CA SER A 97 7.37 40.70 -0.89
C SER A 97 6.89 41.17 -2.27
N ALA A 98 6.61 42.47 -2.41
CA ALA A 98 6.32 43.09 -3.72
C ALA A 98 7.40 42.85 -4.79
N THR A 99 8.62 42.45 -4.39
CA THR A 99 9.76 42.18 -5.27
C THR A 99 9.87 40.74 -5.78
N ARG A 100 9.16 39.77 -5.18
CA ARG A 100 9.19 38.35 -5.59
C ARG A 100 7.78 37.74 -5.63
N PRO A 101 6.88 38.26 -6.50
CA PRO A 101 5.47 37.85 -6.59
C PRO A 101 5.25 36.39 -6.99
N ASP A 102 6.27 35.72 -7.52
CA ASP A 102 6.21 34.31 -7.91
C ASP A 102 6.64 33.36 -6.78
N GLU A 103 7.01 33.91 -5.62
CA GLU A 103 7.40 33.15 -4.45
C GLU A 103 6.34 33.27 -3.35
N SER A 104 5.81 32.14 -2.87
CA SER A 104 4.84 32.13 -1.77
C SER A 104 5.07 30.93 -0.87
N VAL A 105 4.92 31.12 0.45
CA VAL A 105 5.01 30.05 1.44
C VAL A 105 3.66 29.86 2.10
N MET A 106 3.15 28.63 2.07
CA MET A 106 1.89 28.24 2.69
C MET A 106 2.13 27.15 3.73
N GLU A 107 1.75 27.42 4.96
CA GLU A 107 1.74 26.44 6.05
C GLU A 107 0.31 25.91 6.21
N VAL A 108 0.17 24.58 6.31
CA VAL A 108 -1.12 23.90 6.46
C VAL A 108 -1.03 22.97 7.66
N THR A 109 -2.04 23.01 8.51
CA THR A 109 -2.27 22.01 9.55
C THR A 109 -3.71 21.52 9.48
N LEU A 110 -3.92 20.23 9.66
CA LEU A 110 -5.21 19.58 9.80
C LEU A 110 -5.05 18.49 10.85
N ASP A 111 -5.97 18.40 11.80
CA ASP A 111 -6.03 17.32 12.76
C ASP A 111 -7.47 16.90 12.95
N VAL A 112 -7.76 15.64 12.68
CA VAL A 112 -9.04 14.99 12.90
C VAL A 112 -8.79 13.90 13.94
N PRO A 113 -9.07 14.15 15.24
CA PRO A 113 -8.72 13.21 16.31
C PRO A 113 -9.33 11.81 16.12
N LYS A 114 -10.54 11.75 15.55
CA LYS A 114 -11.24 10.50 15.19
C LYS A 114 -12.07 10.72 13.92
N LEU A 115 -11.87 9.87 12.91
CA LEU A 115 -12.58 10.03 11.64
C LEU A 115 -14.07 9.65 11.73
N GLY A 116 -14.43 8.66 12.55
CA GLY A 116 -15.81 8.16 12.66
C GLY A 116 -16.87 9.22 13.02
N PRO A 117 -16.67 10.03 14.08
CA PRO A 117 -17.57 11.14 14.40
C PRO A 117 -17.70 12.17 13.28
N LEU A 118 -16.58 12.56 12.65
CA LEU A 118 -16.60 13.49 11.51
C LEU A 118 -17.36 12.91 10.31
N ALA A 119 -17.10 11.64 9.97
CA ALA A 119 -17.80 10.92 8.90
C ALA A 119 -19.32 10.90 9.13
N THR A 120 -19.75 10.61 10.36
CA THR A 120 -21.17 10.61 10.74
C THR A 120 -21.82 11.97 10.52
N VAL A 121 -21.14 13.03 10.91
CA VAL A 121 -21.61 14.41 10.75
C VAL A 121 -21.69 14.80 9.27
N LEU A 122 -20.79 14.27 8.43
CA LEU A 122 -20.79 14.43 6.99
C LEU A 122 -21.73 13.45 6.25
N GLY A 123 -22.64 12.76 6.97
CA GLY A 123 -23.64 11.88 6.38
C GLY A 123 -23.07 10.58 5.79
N THR A 124 -21.87 10.16 6.21
CA THR A 124 -21.22 8.92 5.79
C THR A 124 -20.76 8.09 6.98
N SER A 125 -20.15 6.93 6.73
CA SER A 125 -19.60 6.09 7.78
C SER A 125 -18.30 5.43 7.32
N THR A 126 -17.46 5.07 8.27
CA THR A 126 -16.18 4.42 8.03
C THR A 126 -15.94 3.36 9.09
N SER A 127 -15.30 2.25 8.73
CA SER A 127 -14.78 1.28 9.70
C SER A 127 -13.46 1.74 10.33
N PHE A 128 -12.80 2.77 9.77
CA PHE A 128 -11.59 3.34 10.34
C PHE A 128 -11.92 4.23 11.55
N SER A 129 -11.41 3.82 12.72
CA SER A 129 -11.67 4.49 14.00
C SER A 129 -10.53 5.40 14.46
N GLY A 130 -9.41 5.44 13.73
CA GLY A 130 -8.25 6.26 14.03
C GLY A 130 -8.43 7.74 13.70
N GLY A 131 -7.44 8.54 14.11
CA GLY A 131 -7.33 9.94 13.70
C GLY A 131 -6.59 10.10 12.37
N VAL A 132 -6.75 11.27 11.75
CA VAL A 132 -6.02 11.69 10.55
C VAL A 132 -5.45 13.08 10.81
N GLY A 133 -4.13 13.20 10.73
CA GLY A 133 -3.41 14.46 10.93
C GLY A 133 -2.53 14.79 9.73
N PHE A 134 -2.43 16.06 9.37
CA PHE A 134 -1.51 16.55 8.37
C PHE A 134 -0.87 17.86 8.85
N SER A 135 0.43 17.99 8.69
CA SER A 135 1.15 19.25 8.85
C SER A 135 2.18 19.39 7.75
N GLY A 136 2.26 20.57 7.14
CA GLY A 136 3.21 20.76 6.06
C GLY A 136 3.40 22.20 5.65
N THR A 137 4.50 22.44 4.94
CA THR A 137 4.83 23.69 4.29
C THR A 137 4.89 23.48 2.79
N PHE A 138 4.35 24.42 2.03
CA PHE A 138 4.38 24.45 0.57
C PHE A 138 5.05 25.76 0.15
N GLU A 139 6.12 25.64 -0.61
CA GLU A 139 6.88 26.75 -1.16
C GLU A 139 6.70 26.75 -2.67
N ARG A 140 6.03 27.78 -3.20
CA ARG A 140 5.91 28.00 -4.65
C ARG A 140 7.05 28.89 -5.11
N LYS A 141 7.65 28.56 -6.26
CA LYS A 141 8.58 29.42 -7.00
C LYS A 141 8.26 29.30 -8.50
N GLY A 142 7.57 30.30 -9.04
CA GLY A 142 7.01 30.22 -10.39
C GLY A 142 5.96 29.11 -10.49
N GLU A 143 6.17 28.16 -11.39
CA GLU A 143 5.32 26.97 -11.60
C GLU A 143 5.74 25.76 -10.76
N ALA A 144 6.90 25.82 -10.10
CA ALA A 144 7.37 24.76 -9.23
C ALA A 144 6.82 24.94 -7.81
N VAL A 145 6.36 23.84 -7.20
CA VAL A 145 5.93 23.80 -5.80
C VAL A 145 6.75 22.75 -5.07
N ARG A 146 7.43 23.13 -4.00
CA ARG A 146 8.10 22.20 -3.09
C ARG A 146 7.28 22.07 -1.82
N SER A 147 7.04 20.86 -1.35
CA SER A 147 6.38 20.62 -0.08
C SER A 147 7.24 19.80 0.87
N LYS A 148 7.09 20.06 2.16
CA LYS A 148 7.62 19.22 3.23
C LYS A 148 6.52 19.03 4.26
N GLY A 149 6.27 17.81 4.67
CA GLY A 149 5.18 17.56 5.62
C GLY A 149 5.21 16.21 6.27
N ARG A 150 4.27 16.03 7.18
CA ARG A 150 3.97 14.83 7.94
C ARG A 150 2.48 14.55 7.83
N LEU A 151 2.14 13.32 7.50
CA LEU A 151 0.80 12.77 7.47
C LEU A 151 0.75 11.66 8.54
N ASP A 152 -0.26 11.71 9.39
CA ASP A 152 -0.55 10.72 10.41
C ASP A 152 -1.90 10.09 10.08
N ILE A 153 -1.94 8.77 9.98
CA ILE A 153 -3.15 7.97 9.76
C ILE A 153 -3.17 6.89 10.83
N GLY A 154 -3.95 7.09 11.88
CA GLY A 154 -3.98 6.19 13.03
C GLY A 154 -2.58 6.06 13.63
N ARG A 155 -1.99 4.86 13.52
CA ARG A 155 -0.61 4.60 13.97
C ARG A 155 0.45 4.72 12.88
N THR A 156 0.04 4.91 11.62
CA THR A 156 0.95 5.11 10.50
C THR A 156 1.38 6.57 10.43
N GLN A 157 2.69 6.80 10.43
CA GLN A 157 3.26 8.12 10.18
C GLN A 157 4.01 8.12 8.85
N VAL A 158 3.74 9.10 7.99
CA VAL A 158 4.45 9.32 6.74
C VAL A 158 5.06 10.73 6.75
N ASN A 159 6.37 10.82 6.59
CA ASN A 159 7.07 12.08 6.36
C ASN A 159 7.40 12.18 4.87
N GLY A 160 7.23 13.36 4.28
CA GLY A 160 7.46 13.58 2.86
C GLY A 160 8.22 14.86 2.58
N THR A 161 9.00 14.84 1.50
CA THR A 161 9.46 16.06 0.82
C THR A 161 9.18 15.87 -0.65
N LEU A 162 8.12 16.51 -1.15
CA LEU A 162 7.69 16.36 -2.53
C LEU A 162 7.97 17.64 -3.30
N SER A 163 8.08 17.52 -4.61
CA SER A 163 8.13 18.63 -5.55
C SER A 163 7.11 18.36 -6.63
N ALA A 164 6.46 19.41 -7.12
CA ALA A 164 5.52 19.36 -8.20
C ALA A 164 5.90 20.39 -9.24
N GLU A 165 5.89 19.98 -10.50
CA GLU A 165 6.13 20.84 -11.66
C GLU A 165 5.02 20.58 -12.68
N VAL A 166 4.54 21.63 -13.34
CA VAL A 166 3.58 21.48 -14.43
C VAL A 166 4.34 21.43 -15.75
N LYS A 167 4.14 20.37 -16.52
CA LYS A 167 4.71 20.22 -17.86
C LYS A 167 3.60 19.86 -18.83
N ASP A 168 3.48 20.61 -19.92
CA ASP A 168 2.47 20.37 -20.97
C ASP A 168 1.03 20.33 -20.42
N GLY A 169 0.74 21.13 -19.39
CA GLY A 169 -0.56 21.17 -18.71
C GLY A 169 -0.83 20.01 -17.74
N ARG A 170 0.16 19.14 -17.49
CA ARG A 170 0.06 18.03 -16.55
C ARG A 170 1.02 18.21 -15.37
N PRO A 171 0.52 18.11 -14.12
CA PRO A 171 1.38 18.11 -12.95
C PRO A 171 2.16 16.80 -12.86
N ARG A 172 3.48 16.90 -12.66
CA ARG A 172 4.34 15.80 -12.25
C ARG A 172 4.77 16.01 -10.80
N VAL A 173 4.49 15.05 -9.93
CA VAL A 173 4.88 15.07 -8.51
C VAL A 173 5.99 14.06 -8.27
N PHE A 174 7.06 14.47 -7.60
CA PHE A 174 8.22 13.63 -7.35
C PHE A 174 8.88 13.90 -6.01
N GLY A 175 9.58 12.90 -5.48
CA GLY A 175 10.37 13.02 -4.25
C GLY A 175 10.15 11.89 -3.25
N PRO A 176 10.87 11.92 -2.12
CA PRO A 176 10.81 10.86 -1.13
C PRO A 176 9.64 10.98 -0.14
N LEU A 177 9.10 9.81 0.20
CA LEU A 177 8.24 9.51 1.33
C LEU A 177 8.93 8.47 2.22
N SER A 178 8.85 8.67 3.53
CA SER A 178 9.42 7.76 4.53
C SER A 178 8.47 7.53 5.68
N SER A 179 8.40 6.31 6.17
CA SER A 179 7.58 5.93 7.31
C SER A 179 8.37 5.09 8.31
N PRO A 180 8.41 5.45 9.60
CA PRO A 180 8.97 4.57 10.62
C PRO A 180 8.16 3.27 10.79
N SER A 181 6.84 3.33 10.56
CA SER A 181 5.95 2.20 10.68
C SER A 181 4.68 2.40 9.86
N VAL A 182 4.32 1.38 9.10
CA VAL A 182 3.08 1.33 8.29
C VAL A 182 2.16 0.25 8.85
N HIS A 183 0.93 0.62 9.22
CA HIS A 183 -0.11 -0.30 9.65
C HIS A 183 -1.07 -0.58 8.48
N VAL A 184 -0.83 -1.69 7.77
CA VAL A 184 -1.52 -2.00 6.50
C VAL A 184 -3.01 -2.25 6.71
N ASP A 185 -3.38 -2.87 7.82
CA ASP A 185 -4.78 -3.11 8.23
C ASP A 185 -5.54 -1.80 8.42
N GLU A 186 -4.92 -0.80 9.05
CA GLU A 186 -5.52 0.53 9.23
C GLU A 186 -5.66 1.28 7.92
N LEU A 187 -4.63 1.26 7.06
CA LEU A 187 -4.70 1.88 5.74
C LEU A 187 -5.76 1.22 4.86
N ALA A 188 -5.86 -0.11 4.89
CA ALA A 188 -6.89 -0.85 4.16
C ALA A 188 -8.29 -0.48 4.66
N ASN A 189 -8.51 -0.38 5.97
CA ASN A 189 -9.79 0.04 6.53
C ASN A 189 -10.14 1.50 6.19
N LEU A 190 -9.15 2.39 6.11
CA LEU A 190 -9.36 3.78 5.67
C LEU A 190 -9.77 3.84 4.20
N LEU A 191 -9.06 3.12 3.32
CA LEU A 191 -9.24 3.21 1.87
C LEU A 191 -10.42 2.38 1.34
N PHE A 192 -10.66 1.21 1.96
CA PHE A 192 -11.59 0.19 1.45
C PHE A 192 -12.64 -0.24 2.49
N GLY A 193 -12.52 0.19 3.75
CA GLY A 193 -13.38 -0.27 4.84
C GLY A 193 -14.70 0.49 5.00
N GLY A 194 -15.13 1.27 4.01
CA GLY A 194 -16.48 1.87 4.02
C GLY A 194 -17.56 0.83 3.72
N PRO A 195 -18.78 0.94 4.27
CA PRO A 195 -19.87 0.07 3.86
C PRO A 195 -20.15 0.23 2.36
N GLU A 196 -20.37 -0.90 1.68
CA GLU A 196 -20.65 -0.92 0.25
C GLU A 196 -21.88 -0.05 -0.05
N GLY A 197 -21.76 0.88 -1.02
CA GLY A 197 -22.83 1.82 -1.35
C GLY A 197 -23.02 2.97 -0.35
N ALA A 198 -22.14 3.15 0.64
CA ALA A 198 -22.16 4.33 1.48
C ALA A 198 -22.11 5.61 0.64
N PRO A 199 -22.90 6.64 0.98
CA PRO A 199 -22.81 7.92 0.30
C PRO A 199 -21.39 8.47 0.42
N LYS A 200 -20.77 8.79 -0.72
CA LYS A 200 -19.52 9.56 -0.71
C LYS A 200 -19.83 10.93 -0.09
N PRO A 201 -19.08 11.39 0.92
CA PRO A 201 -19.32 12.69 1.52
C PRO A 201 -19.22 13.75 0.42
N ARG A 202 -20.25 14.59 0.33
CA ARG A 202 -20.24 15.77 -0.55
C ARG A 202 -19.64 16.90 0.26
N ILE A 203 -18.44 17.30 -0.13
CA ILE A 203 -17.79 18.50 0.39
C ILE A 203 -17.43 19.32 -0.85
N ALA A 204 -18.03 20.49 -0.99
CA ALA A 204 -17.62 21.47 -1.99
C ALA A 204 -17.41 22.82 -1.32
N VAL A 205 -16.63 23.71 -1.93
CA VAL A 205 -16.51 25.09 -1.44
C VAL A 205 -17.69 25.88 -1.98
N ALA A 206 -18.44 26.55 -1.10
CA ALA A 206 -19.60 27.33 -1.49
C ALA A 206 -19.22 28.39 -2.55
N GLY A 207 -20.00 28.47 -3.63
CA GLY A 207 -19.76 29.41 -4.73
C GLY A 207 -18.67 29.01 -5.73
N VAL A 208 -17.90 27.95 -5.49
CA VAL A 208 -16.96 27.42 -6.48
C VAL A 208 -17.67 26.45 -7.42
N ARG A 209 -17.83 26.85 -8.70
CA ARG A 209 -18.28 25.94 -9.77
C ARG A 209 -17.12 25.03 -10.19
N MET A 210 -16.90 23.95 -9.44
CA MET A 210 -16.22 22.79 -10.01
C MET A 210 -17.19 22.06 -10.94
N ASP A 211 -16.72 21.57 -12.09
CA ASP A 211 -17.50 20.71 -12.98
C ASP A 211 -17.75 19.38 -12.26
N GLN A 212 -18.82 19.34 -11.44
CA GLN A 212 -19.16 18.20 -10.58
C GLN A 212 -19.54 16.94 -11.38
N ASN A 213 -19.60 17.03 -12.72
CA ASN A 213 -19.86 15.91 -13.63
C ASN A 213 -18.57 15.31 -14.22
N ARG A 214 -17.39 15.87 -13.91
CA ARG A 214 -16.10 15.25 -14.23
C ARG A 214 -15.68 14.39 -13.06
N THR A 215 -15.83 13.08 -13.18
CA THR A 215 -15.05 12.16 -12.34
C THR A 215 -13.58 12.44 -12.63
N LEU A 216 -12.87 13.03 -11.66
CA LEU A 216 -11.44 13.27 -11.79
C LEU A 216 -10.75 11.92 -11.79
N ASP A 217 -10.34 11.48 -12.98
CA ASP A 217 -9.49 10.32 -13.13
C ASP A 217 -8.08 10.71 -12.71
N LEU A 218 -7.81 10.60 -11.40
CA LEU A 218 -6.53 10.95 -10.81
C LEU A 218 -5.38 10.19 -11.48
N ALA A 219 -5.61 8.95 -11.94
CA ALA A 219 -4.56 8.17 -12.59
C ALA A 219 -4.06 8.84 -13.89
N HIS A 220 -4.96 9.50 -14.62
CA HIS A 220 -4.64 10.20 -15.87
C HIS A 220 -4.40 11.72 -15.70
N ALA A 221 -4.73 12.27 -14.52
CA ALA A 221 -4.61 13.70 -14.24
C ALA A 221 -3.24 14.13 -13.72
N VAL A 222 -2.44 13.21 -13.17
CA VAL A 222 -1.13 13.50 -12.57
C VAL A 222 -0.12 12.42 -12.90
N ASP A 223 1.12 12.82 -13.13
CA ASP A 223 2.26 11.89 -13.20
C ASP A 223 2.98 11.86 -11.84
N LEU A 224 3.43 10.68 -11.40
CA LEU A 224 4.08 10.47 -10.11
C LEU A 224 5.45 9.83 -10.29
N ASP A 225 6.43 10.22 -9.48
CA ASP A 225 7.76 9.59 -9.36
C ASP A 225 8.24 9.68 -7.90
N ILE A 226 7.76 8.76 -7.08
CA ILE A 226 7.82 8.83 -5.62
C ILE A 226 8.68 7.70 -5.07
N ASP A 227 9.74 8.04 -4.34
CA ASP A 227 10.53 7.06 -3.60
C ASP A 227 9.88 6.81 -2.24
N VAL A 228 9.48 5.58 -1.95
CA VAL A 228 8.83 5.18 -0.70
C VAL A 228 9.77 4.31 0.12
N LYS A 229 9.92 4.65 1.40
CA LYS A 229 10.59 3.82 2.40
C LYS A 229 9.71 3.57 3.61
N ALA A 230 9.71 2.35 4.12
CA ALA A 230 9.11 2.04 5.42
C ALA A 230 10.02 1.12 6.24
N ASP A 231 10.34 1.52 7.46
CA ASP A 231 11.25 0.74 8.32
C ASP A 231 10.54 -0.52 8.84
N ARG A 232 9.27 -0.40 9.22
CA ARG A 232 8.43 -1.51 9.70
C ARG A 232 7.06 -1.53 9.03
N ILE A 233 6.55 -2.73 8.80
CA ILE A 233 5.22 -2.99 8.27
C ILE A 233 4.49 -3.91 9.25
N ASP A 234 3.38 -3.42 9.78
CA ASP A 234 2.49 -4.10 10.71
C ASP A 234 1.16 -4.42 10.02
N GLY A 235 0.38 -5.33 10.61
CA GLY A 235 -0.98 -5.65 10.15
C GLY A 235 -1.09 -6.76 9.10
N ILE A 236 0.04 -7.34 8.66
CA ILE A 236 0.07 -8.43 7.65
C ILE A 236 0.27 -9.84 8.24
N GLY A 237 0.25 -9.99 9.56
CA GLY A 237 0.38 -11.29 10.26
C GLY A 237 1.79 -11.90 10.31
N VAL A 238 2.77 -11.27 9.65
CA VAL A 238 4.20 -11.64 9.68
C VAL A 238 5.04 -10.38 9.88
N SER A 239 6.19 -10.50 10.54
CA SER A 239 7.15 -9.38 10.66
C SER A 239 7.60 -8.97 9.26
N ALA A 240 7.43 -7.70 8.90
CA ALA A 240 7.98 -7.16 7.66
C ALA A 240 8.53 -5.75 7.88
N GLY A 241 9.47 -5.35 7.04
CA GLY A 241 10.18 -4.09 7.18
C GLY A 241 11.18 -3.86 6.07
N ASP A 242 12.00 -2.83 6.23
CA ASP A 242 12.99 -2.38 5.24
C ASP A 242 12.42 -2.21 3.82
N LEU A 243 11.16 -1.75 3.74
CA LEU A 243 10.52 -1.49 2.45
C LEU A 243 11.24 -0.36 1.75
N SER A 244 11.57 -0.57 0.49
CA SER A 244 12.02 0.48 -0.43
C SER A 244 11.38 0.24 -1.78
N ALA A 245 10.74 1.26 -2.34
CA ALA A 245 10.12 1.22 -3.66
C ALA A 245 10.25 2.56 -4.37
N THR A 246 10.32 2.56 -5.69
CA THR A 246 10.07 3.76 -6.50
C THR A 246 8.75 3.55 -7.23
N LEU A 247 7.75 4.37 -6.90
CA LEU A 247 6.42 4.37 -7.50
C LEU A 247 6.39 5.35 -8.65
N ARG A 248 5.93 4.89 -9.82
CA ARG A 248 5.73 5.71 -11.00
C ARG A 248 4.33 5.58 -11.53
N LEU A 249 3.75 6.71 -11.88
CA LEU A 249 2.51 6.83 -12.62
C LEU A 249 2.82 7.73 -13.81
N ASP A 250 2.69 7.21 -15.03
CA ASP A 250 2.94 7.95 -16.26
C ASP A 250 1.73 7.77 -17.16
N ASN A 251 0.94 8.85 -17.31
CA ASN A 251 -0.27 8.86 -18.12
C ASN A 251 -1.22 7.66 -17.82
N GLY A 252 -1.55 7.45 -16.54
CA GLY A 252 -2.40 6.34 -16.11
C GLY A 252 -1.66 5.04 -15.83
N ALA A 253 -0.49 4.81 -16.43
CA ALA A 253 0.23 3.55 -16.29
C ALA A 253 1.04 3.49 -14.98
N PHE A 254 0.64 2.60 -14.07
CA PHE A 254 1.33 2.41 -12.79
C PHE A 254 2.48 1.39 -12.87
N LYS A 255 3.60 1.71 -12.23
CA LYS A 255 4.75 0.82 -12.04
C LYS A 255 5.42 1.07 -10.68
N ALA A 256 5.77 0.02 -9.95
CA ALA A 256 6.66 0.09 -8.78
C ALA A 256 7.90 -0.79 -9.00
N ASP A 257 9.09 -0.17 -9.03
CA ASP A 257 10.32 -0.87 -9.42
C ASP A 257 11.61 -0.17 -8.97
N PRO A 258 12.51 -0.86 -8.23
CA PRO A 258 12.31 -2.16 -7.58
C PRO A 258 11.50 -1.97 -6.29
N VAL A 259 10.62 -2.91 -5.98
CA VAL A 259 10.06 -3.09 -4.63
C VAL A 259 10.91 -4.09 -3.88
N VAL A 260 11.54 -3.64 -2.80
CA VAL A 260 12.37 -4.47 -1.93
C VAL A 260 11.78 -4.45 -0.54
N VAL A 261 11.60 -5.62 0.08
CA VAL A 261 11.04 -5.75 1.42
C VAL A 261 11.64 -6.95 2.13
N THR A 262 11.89 -6.82 3.42
CA THR A 262 12.25 -7.94 4.30
C THR A 262 10.97 -8.52 4.90
N ILE A 263 10.74 -9.83 4.75
CA ILE A 263 9.58 -10.54 5.32
C ILE A 263 10.10 -11.71 6.15
N GLY A 264 9.80 -11.71 7.44
CA GLY A 264 10.41 -12.61 8.41
C GLY A 264 11.93 -12.42 8.42
N ARG A 265 12.66 -13.48 8.05
CA ARG A 265 14.12 -13.44 7.88
C ARG A 265 14.57 -13.39 6.42
N GLY A 266 13.64 -13.48 5.46
CA GLY A 266 13.97 -13.46 4.03
C GLY A 266 13.78 -12.09 3.40
N ARG A 267 14.40 -11.90 2.23
CA ARG A 267 14.36 -10.65 1.47
C ARG A 267 13.71 -10.91 0.11
N LEU A 268 12.76 -10.06 -0.25
CA LEU A 268 12.03 -10.09 -1.51
C LEU A 268 12.39 -8.87 -2.35
N ARG A 269 12.56 -9.07 -3.66
CA ARG A 269 12.73 -8.04 -4.67
C ARG A 269 11.76 -8.31 -5.82
N ALA A 270 10.91 -7.35 -6.13
CA ALA A 270 9.91 -7.47 -7.17
C ALA A 270 9.75 -6.18 -7.98
N THR A 271 9.10 -6.31 -9.11
CA THR A 271 8.56 -5.23 -9.93
C THR A 271 7.06 -5.45 -10.01
N LEU A 272 6.29 -4.40 -9.71
CA LEU A 272 4.84 -4.39 -9.89
C LEU A 272 4.52 -3.50 -11.08
N THR A 273 3.67 -3.96 -11.97
CA THR A 273 3.21 -3.19 -13.13
C THR A 273 1.73 -3.42 -13.31
N GLU A 274 1.00 -2.39 -13.67
CA GLU A 274 -0.38 -2.53 -14.12
C GLU A 274 -0.45 -3.49 -15.32
N ALA A 275 -1.37 -4.45 -15.26
CA ALA A 275 -1.65 -5.36 -16.35
C ALA A 275 -2.91 -4.94 -17.12
N ASN A 276 -4.01 -4.68 -16.39
CA ASN A 276 -5.26 -4.15 -16.95
C ASN A 276 -6.17 -3.69 -15.80
N GLY A 277 -6.37 -2.38 -15.65
CA GLY A 277 -7.21 -1.82 -14.58
C GLY A 277 -6.69 -2.25 -13.20
N GLU A 278 -7.54 -2.91 -12.41
CA GLU A 278 -7.19 -3.34 -11.05
C GLU A 278 -6.31 -4.60 -10.99
N ARG A 279 -6.00 -5.22 -12.14
CA ARG A 279 -5.06 -6.35 -12.22
C ARG A 279 -3.62 -5.88 -12.30
N MET A 280 -2.82 -6.38 -11.37
CA MET A 280 -1.41 -6.08 -11.22
C MET A 280 -0.55 -7.30 -11.51
N ARG A 281 0.44 -7.14 -12.39
CA ARG A 281 1.50 -8.13 -12.59
C ARG A 281 2.61 -7.88 -11.57
N ILE A 282 3.03 -8.94 -10.90
CA ILE A 282 4.08 -8.94 -9.88
C ILE A 282 5.15 -9.96 -10.32
N LYS A 283 6.34 -9.46 -10.64
CA LYS A 283 7.47 -10.28 -11.09
C LYS A 283 8.65 -10.07 -10.17
N GLY A 284 9.25 -11.14 -9.66
CA GLY A 284 10.35 -10.99 -8.73
C GLY A 284 10.94 -12.30 -8.23
N SER A 285 11.75 -12.15 -7.20
CA SER A 285 12.35 -13.25 -6.47
C SER A 285 12.55 -12.88 -5.01
N GLY A 286 12.77 -13.88 -4.17
CA GLY A 286 13.28 -13.66 -2.83
C GLY A 286 13.97 -14.89 -2.28
N GLU A 287 14.69 -14.70 -1.19
CA GLU A 287 15.60 -15.70 -0.63
C GLU A 287 15.81 -15.49 0.87
N GLY A 288 16.45 -16.47 1.51
CA GLY A 288 16.83 -16.39 2.92
C GLY A 288 15.71 -16.71 3.91
N TRP A 289 14.56 -17.23 3.45
CA TRP A 289 13.53 -17.67 4.38
C TRP A 289 13.91 -19.00 5.02
N PRO A 290 14.01 -19.08 6.34
CA PRO A 290 14.37 -20.31 7.02
C PRO A 290 13.21 -21.30 6.96
N LEU A 291 13.51 -22.52 6.52
CA LEU A 291 12.51 -23.56 6.33
C LEU A 291 11.79 -23.92 7.64
N GLU A 292 12.50 -23.87 8.77
CA GLU A 292 11.94 -24.10 10.11
C GLU A 292 10.86 -23.08 10.50
N GLY A 293 10.94 -21.85 9.97
CA GLY A 293 9.98 -20.78 10.23
C GLY A 293 8.72 -20.87 9.36
N LEU A 294 8.76 -21.62 8.25
CA LEU A 294 7.65 -21.76 7.30
C LEU A 294 6.77 -22.99 7.59
N ALA A 295 7.26 -23.96 8.35
CA ALA A 295 6.61 -25.26 8.55
C ALA A 295 5.49 -25.29 9.63
N GLY A 296 5.00 -24.14 10.08
CA GLY A 296 3.79 -24.04 10.92
C GLY A 296 3.85 -24.82 12.24
N GLY A 297 5.03 -25.01 12.82
CA GLY A 297 5.22 -25.75 14.08
C GLY A 297 5.52 -27.24 13.94
N SER A 298 5.67 -27.76 12.72
CA SER A 298 6.10 -29.16 12.48
C SER A 298 7.64 -29.29 12.57
N THR A 299 8.20 -28.94 13.73
CA THR A 299 9.65 -28.76 13.95
C THR A 299 10.46 -30.05 13.98
N HIS A 300 9.82 -31.22 14.01
CA HIS A 300 10.52 -32.51 14.07
C HIS A 300 10.98 -33.03 12.70
N LEU A 301 10.39 -32.54 11.60
CA LEU A 301 10.69 -33.04 10.24
C LEU A 301 11.78 -32.24 9.53
N ILE A 302 12.00 -30.99 9.92
CA ILE A 302 12.88 -30.04 9.24
C ILE A 302 13.94 -29.57 10.23
N ARG A 303 15.21 -29.76 9.88
CA ARG A 303 16.37 -29.35 10.70
C ARG A 303 16.92 -28.00 10.28
N SER A 304 17.20 -27.83 8.99
CA SER A 304 17.79 -26.62 8.42
C SER A 304 17.40 -26.44 6.96
N GLY A 305 17.62 -25.23 6.44
CA GLY A 305 17.53 -24.91 5.02
C GLY A 305 16.96 -23.52 4.80
N THR A 306 17.30 -22.93 3.67
CA THR A 306 16.75 -21.64 3.22
C THR A 306 15.88 -21.83 1.99
N VAL A 307 14.76 -21.14 1.96
CA VAL A 307 13.85 -21.12 0.83
C VAL A 307 14.19 -19.91 -0.03
N ALA A 308 14.32 -20.16 -1.33
CA ALA A 308 14.35 -19.16 -2.37
C ALA A 308 13.12 -19.34 -3.27
N ALA A 309 12.58 -18.25 -3.80
CA ALA A 309 11.44 -18.27 -4.69
C ALA A 309 11.63 -17.28 -5.84
N SER A 310 11.15 -17.64 -7.03
CA SER A 310 10.95 -16.72 -8.15
C SER A 310 9.50 -16.79 -8.60
N PHE A 311 8.92 -15.66 -8.96
CA PHE A 311 7.52 -15.57 -9.32
C PHE A 311 7.28 -14.56 -10.44
N ASP A 312 6.27 -14.85 -11.25
CA ASP A 312 5.73 -13.97 -12.27
C ASP A 312 4.24 -14.25 -12.35
N VAL A 313 3.48 -13.44 -11.60
CA VAL A 313 2.06 -13.66 -11.34
C VAL A 313 1.26 -12.40 -11.63
N THR A 314 -0.03 -12.56 -11.85
CA THR A 314 -1.00 -11.47 -11.91
C THR A 314 -2.04 -11.70 -10.83
N ALA A 315 -2.42 -10.64 -10.12
CA ALA A 315 -3.48 -10.68 -9.12
C ALA A 315 -4.39 -9.47 -9.31
N ASP A 316 -5.66 -9.65 -9.01
CA ASP A 316 -6.66 -8.58 -8.94
C ASP A 316 -6.60 -7.95 -7.53
N LEU A 317 -6.17 -6.69 -7.45
CA LEU A 317 -6.07 -5.97 -6.18
C LEU A 317 -7.35 -5.20 -5.83
N GLY A 318 -8.30 -5.08 -6.75
CA GLY A 318 -9.60 -4.44 -6.51
C GLY A 318 -10.68 -5.43 -6.06
N ALA A 319 -10.46 -6.73 -6.26
CA ALA A 319 -11.34 -7.78 -5.77
C ALA A 319 -11.51 -7.72 -4.24
N GLU A 320 -12.76 -7.66 -3.78
CA GLU A 320 -13.07 -7.73 -2.35
C GLU A 320 -12.50 -9.00 -1.70
N GLY A 321 -11.76 -8.81 -0.60
CA GLY A 321 -11.15 -9.90 0.17
C GLY A 321 -9.68 -10.15 -0.18
N ASN A 322 -9.29 -11.42 -0.29
CA ASN A 322 -7.88 -11.82 -0.43
C ASN A 322 -7.46 -11.90 -1.92
N PRO A 323 -6.53 -11.05 -2.40
CA PRO A 323 -6.05 -11.06 -3.78
C PRO A 323 -5.44 -12.40 -4.24
N LEU A 324 -5.00 -13.24 -3.31
CA LEU A 324 -4.47 -14.57 -3.64
C LEU A 324 -5.51 -15.49 -4.29
N ARG A 325 -6.80 -15.17 -4.18
CA ARG A 325 -7.90 -15.91 -4.81
C ARG A 325 -7.97 -15.70 -6.33
N THR A 326 -7.41 -14.60 -6.82
CA THR A 326 -7.41 -14.23 -8.25
C THR A 326 -6.05 -14.44 -8.91
N LEU A 327 -5.12 -15.10 -8.19
CA LEU A 327 -3.75 -15.30 -8.64
C LEU A 327 -3.69 -16.16 -9.91
N ASP A 328 -3.00 -15.66 -10.92
CA ASP A 328 -2.71 -16.33 -12.19
C ASP A 328 -1.20 -16.24 -12.47
N GLY A 329 -0.57 -17.29 -13.03
CA GLY A 329 0.84 -17.28 -13.42
C GLY A 329 1.72 -18.24 -12.62
N GLY A 330 3.04 -18.02 -12.62
CA GLY A 330 4.02 -19.00 -12.15
C GLY A 330 4.73 -18.61 -10.87
N VAL A 331 4.88 -19.56 -9.96
CA VAL A 331 5.78 -19.47 -8.80
C VAL A 331 6.70 -20.69 -8.80
N THR A 332 7.99 -20.51 -8.56
CA THR A 332 8.93 -21.62 -8.35
C THR A 332 9.67 -21.38 -7.06
N ALA A 333 9.47 -22.27 -6.08
CA ALA A 333 10.25 -22.30 -4.85
C ALA A 333 11.36 -23.35 -4.94
N ARG A 334 12.48 -23.08 -4.27
CA ARG A 334 13.63 -23.97 -4.11
C ARG A 334 14.07 -23.98 -2.65
N ILE A 335 14.69 -25.06 -2.21
CA ILE A 335 15.32 -25.16 -0.89
C ILE A 335 16.82 -25.35 -1.12
N GLU A 336 17.61 -24.52 -0.45
CA GLU A 336 19.06 -24.52 -0.44
C GLU A 336 19.56 -25.00 0.93
N ASP A 337 20.65 -25.77 0.93
CA ASP A 337 21.32 -26.31 2.13
C ASP A 337 20.37 -26.98 3.14
N GLY A 338 19.35 -27.65 2.61
CA GLY A 338 18.27 -28.24 3.40
C GLY A 338 18.63 -29.57 4.04
N SER A 339 18.16 -29.80 5.26
CA SER A 339 18.22 -31.11 5.92
C SER A 339 16.90 -31.46 6.60
N LEU A 340 16.48 -32.71 6.46
CA LEU A 340 15.30 -33.26 7.12
C LEU A 340 15.73 -33.98 8.38
N GLY A 341 15.04 -33.70 9.51
CA GLY A 341 15.26 -34.35 10.81
C GLY A 341 14.68 -35.75 10.91
N THR A 342 14.39 -36.38 9.77
CA THR A 342 13.95 -37.77 9.70
C THR A 342 14.53 -38.43 8.46
N GLY A 343 15.00 -39.67 8.59
CA GLY A 343 15.32 -40.55 7.46
C GLY A 343 14.07 -41.11 6.77
N MET A 344 12.87 -40.56 7.03
CA MET A 344 11.59 -41.13 6.56
C MET A 344 11.43 -41.05 5.05
N LEU A 345 11.98 -40.02 4.39
CA LEU A 345 11.96 -39.92 2.93
C LEU A 345 12.86 -41.01 2.31
N ASP A 346 14.05 -41.22 2.88
CA ASP A 346 14.96 -42.28 2.44
C ASP A 346 14.39 -43.67 2.75
N LEU A 347 13.72 -43.85 3.90
CA LEU A 347 12.97 -45.07 4.24
C LEU A 347 11.83 -45.35 3.25
N ALA A 348 11.05 -44.33 2.90
CA ALA A 348 9.96 -44.44 1.94
C ALA A 348 10.50 -44.78 0.54
N GLY A 349 11.64 -44.23 0.13
CA GLY A 349 12.22 -44.49 -1.19
C GLY A 349 13.00 -45.80 -1.32
N LEU A 350 13.72 -46.23 -0.27
CA LEU A 350 14.57 -47.42 -0.29
C LEU A 350 13.84 -48.71 0.16
N GLY A 351 12.70 -48.56 0.85
CA GLY A 351 11.94 -49.66 1.43
C GLY A 351 12.64 -50.34 2.63
N LEU A 352 11.91 -51.24 3.30
CA LEU A 352 12.31 -51.85 4.58
C LEU A 352 13.67 -52.59 4.56
N PHE A 353 14.09 -53.11 3.40
CA PHE A 353 15.35 -53.86 3.28
C PHE A 353 16.53 -52.99 2.87
N GLY A 354 16.31 -51.97 2.02
CA GLY A 354 17.36 -51.01 1.64
C GLY A 354 17.69 -50.01 2.75
N SER A 355 16.76 -49.83 3.70
CA SER A 355 16.90 -48.91 4.83
C SER A 355 17.75 -49.44 5.99
N LEU A 356 17.94 -50.76 6.10
CA LEU A 356 18.65 -51.41 7.22
C LEU A 356 20.14 -51.01 7.33
N PHE A 357 20.73 -50.54 6.23
CA PHE A 357 22.15 -50.17 6.15
C PHE A 357 22.37 -48.74 5.65
N ASN A 358 21.31 -47.95 5.52
CA ASN A 358 21.46 -46.59 5.01
C ASN A 358 21.83 -45.61 6.15
N PRO A 359 22.96 -44.88 6.07
CA PRO A 359 23.39 -43.97 7.12
C PRO A 359 22.39 -42.85 7.41
N ALA A 360 21.60 -42.38 6.44
CA ALA A 360 20.56 -41.37 6.64
C ALA A 360 19.35 -41.91 7.44
N VAL A 361 19.01 -43.19 7.28
CA VAL A 361 17.98 -43.85 8.09
C VAL A 361 18.50 -44.15 9.50
N LEU A 362 19.79 -44.49 9.62
CA LEU A 362 20.45 -44.82 10.89
C LEU A 362 20.80 -43.58 11.72
N SER A 363 21.15 -42.46 11.09
CA SER A 363 21.38 -41.17 11.76
C SER A 363 20.07 -40.43 12.03
N GLY A 364 18.99 -40.79 11.33
CA GLY A 364 17.71 -40.09 11.39
C GLY A 364 17.72 -38.77 10.61
N GLU A 365 18.67 -38.55 9.69
CA GLU A 365 18.82 -37.30 8.96
C GLU A 365 18.99 -37.53 7.45
N SER A 366 18.27 -36.77 6.63
CA SER A 366 18.43 -36.78 5.18
C SER A 366 18.84 -35.41 4.67
N HIS A 367 19.98 -35.33 3.98
CA HIS A 367 20.44 -34.11 3.31
C HIS A 367 19.71 -33.93 1.97
N LEU A 368 19.14 -32.74 1.75
CA LEU A 368 18.47 -32.38 0.52
C LEU A 368 19.51 -31.88 -0.49
N ARG A 369 19.62 -32.56 -1.64
CA ARG A 369 20.43 -32.11 -2.77
C ARG A 369 19.70 -31.09 -3.63
N CYS A 370 18.41 -31.31 -3.80
CA CYS A 370 17.58 -30.42 -4.60
C CYS A 370 16.13 -30.50 -4.15
N VAL A 371 15.50 -29.35 -4.00
CA VAL A 371 14.05 -29.23 -3.94
C VAL A 371 13.62 -28.19 -4.94
N ARG A 372 12.66 -28.53 -5.80
CA ARG A 372 12.04 -27.63 -6.76
C ARG A 372 10.53 -27.81 -6.71
N ILE A 373 9.83 -26.73 -6.39
CA ILE A 373 8.37 -26.69 -6.25
C ILE A 373 7.83 -25.66 -7.24
N PRO A 374 7.59 -26.03 -8.50
CA PRO A 374 6.93 -25.17 -9.47
C PRO A 374 5.41 -25.26 -9.30
N LEU A 375 4.74 -24.11 -9.28
CA LEU A 375 3.29 -23.97 -9.20
C LEU A 375 2.82 -23.04 -10.31
N GLN A 376 1.85 -23.50 -11.09
CA GLN A 376 1.13 -22.71 -12.07
C GLN A 376 -0.27 -22.43 -11.54
N PHE A 377 -0.52 -21.17 -11.22
CA PHE A 377 -1.78 -20.68 -10.70
C PHE A 377 -2.74 -20.30 -11.82
N SER A 378 -3.99 -20.70 -11.63
CA SER A 378 -5.14 -20.19 -12.37
C SER A 378 -6.29 -19.98 -11.41
N ALA A 379 -6.79 -18.76 -11.32
CA ALA A 379 -7.83 -18.35 -10.38
C ALA A 379 -7.57 -18.83 -8.93
N GLY A 380 -6.35 -18.59 -8.44
CA GLY A 380 -5.92 -18.95 -7.08
C GLY A 380 -5.67 -20.44 -6.84
N VAL A 381 -5.80 -21.30 -7.85
CA VAL A 381 -5.49 -22.74 -7.76
C VAL A 381 -4.17 -23.03 -8.48
N GLY A 382 -3.14 -23.30 -7.69
CA GLY A 382 -1.81 -23.70 -8.13
C GLY A 382 -1.76 -25.18 -8.45
N ARG A 383 -1.36 -25.55 -9.67
CA ARG A 383 -1.04 -26.93 -10.06
C ARG A 383 0.46 -27.11 -10.13
N THR A 384 0.94 -28.27 -9.69
CA THR A 384 2.35 -28.64 -9.85
C THR A 384 2.62 -29.04 -11.30
N ASP A 385 2.92 -28.06 -12.15
CA ASP A 385 3.30 -28.29 -13.54
C ASP A 385 4.53 -27.44 -13.91
N PRO A 386 5.72 -28.06 -14.09
CA PRO A 386 6.01 -29.51 -14.02
C PRO A 386 5.88 -30.08 -12.59
N ALA A 387 6.13 -31.38 -12.42
CA ALA A 387 6.05 -32.01 -11.10
C ALA A 387 7.07 -31.42 -10.10
N ILE A 388 6.73 -31.47 -8.80
CA ILE A 388 7.66 -31.19 -7.71
C ILE A 388 8.77 -32.23 -7.72
N ILE A 389 10.02 -31.80 -7.53
CA ILE A 389 11.17 -32.70 -7.36
C ILE A 389 11.77 -32.47 -5.98
N VAL A 390 11.94 -33.55 -5.22
CA VAL A 390 12.70 -33.58 -3.96
C VAL A 390 13.74 -34.68 -4.10
N GLU A 391 15.01 -34.33 -3.98
CA GLU A 391 16.13 -35.24 -4.12
C GLU A 391 17.03 -35.18 -2.89
N THR A 392 17.31 -36.36 -2.31
CA THR A 392 18.31 -36.58 -1.27
C THR A 392 19.57 -37.20 -1.88
N GLU A 393 20.53 -37.62 -1.05
CA GLU A 393 21.68 -38.39 -1.52
C GLU A 393 21.32 -39.76 -2.12
N HIS A 394 20.18 -40.34 -1.74
CA HIS A 394 19.84 -41.73 -2.06
C HIS A 394 18.51 -41.87 -2.81
N VAL A 395 17.60 -40.90 -2.69
CA VAL A 395 16.22 -41.00 -3.15
C VAL A 395 15.82 -39.76 -3.94
N ARG A 396 15.03 -39.98 -5.01
CA ARG A 396 14.27 -38.93 -5.69
C ARG A 396 12.77 -39.18 -5.49
N ALA A 397 12.08 -38.18 -4.97
CA ALA A 397 10.63 -38.13 -4.91
C ALA A 397 10.07 -37.13 -5.92
N VAL A 398 9.07 -37.58 -6.67
CA VAL A 398 8.32 -36.75 -7.60
C VAL A 398 6.92 -36.52 -7.05
N GLY A 399 6.58 -35.25 -6.83
CA GLY A 399 5.29 -34.82 -6.28
C GLY A 399 4.37 -34.23 -7.33
N ARG A 400 3.08 -34.57 -7.30
CA ARG A 400 2.05 -33.96 -8.14
C ARG A 400 0.81 -33.61 -7.33
N GLY A 401 0.11 -32.55 -7.72
CA GLY A 401 -1.18 -32.21 -7.14
C GLY A 401 -1.49 -30.72 -7.24
N THR A 402 -2.17 -30.21 -6.23
CA THR A 402 -2.69 -28.84 -6.22
C THR A 402 -2.54 -28.14 -4.87
N VAL A 403 -2.43 -26.82 -4.94
CA VAL A 403 -2.51 -25.89 -3.81
C VAL A 403 -3.63 -24.91 -4.12
N ASN A 404 -4.58 -24.75 -3.21
CA ASN A 404 -5.73 -23.86 -3.40
C ASN A 404 -5.65 -22.69 -2.40
N MET A 405 -5.39 -21.48 -2.90
CA MET A 405 -5.28 -20.28 -2.08
C MET A 405 -6.62 -19.76 -1.57
N ALA A 406 -7.71 -20.05 -2.30
CA ALA A 406 -9.05 -19.64 -1.87
C ALA A 406 -9.61 -20.52 -0.74
N ARG A 407 -9.19 -21.78 -0.67
CA ARG A 407 -9.57 -22.72 0.40
C ARG A 407 -8.49 -22.92 1.45
N GLU A 408 -7.31 -22.35 1.24
CA GLU A 408 -6.11 -22.56 2.05
C GLU A 408 -5.81 -24.05 2.27
N THR A 409 -5.90 -24.86 1.21
CA THR A 409 -5.68 -26.31 1.26
C THR A 409 -4.60 -26.77 0.30
N VAL A 410 -3.93 -27.85 0.66
CA VAL A 410 -2.99 -28.59 -0.19
C VAL A 410 -3.48 -30.02 -0.40
N ASP A 411 -3.23 -30.54 -1.60
CA ASP A 411 -3.41 -31.95 -1.94
C ASP A 411 -2.29 -32.38 -2.89
N LEU A 412 -1.29 -33.07 -2.37
CA LEU A 412 -0.11 -33.52 -3.11
C LEU A 412 0.12 -35.01 -2.90
N ASP A 413 0.51 -35.71 -3.97
CA ASP A 413 0.90 -37.11 -3.99
C ASP A 413 2.37 -37.22 -4.41
N PHE A 414 3.18 -37.90 -3.60
CA PHE A 414 4.61 -38.10 -3.83
C PHE A 414 4.93 -39.57 -4.09
N THR A 415 5.78 -39.80 -5.10
CA THR A 415 6.30 -41.12 -5.45
C THR A 415 7.83 -41.11 -5.31
N PRO A 416 8.38 -41.65 -4.21
CA PRO A 416 9.82 -41.78 -4.03
C PRO A 416 10.39 -43.00 -4.76
N SER A 417 11.64 -42.87 -5.22
CA SER A 417 12.38 -43.94 -5.90
C SER A 417 13.88 -43.82 -5.61
N PRO A 418 14.64 -44.94 -5.51
CA PRO A 418 16.09 -44.90 -5.33
C PRO A 418 16.81 -44.25 -6.52
N LEU A 419 17.88 -43.50 -6.27
CA LEU A 419 18.73 -42.93 -7.33
C LEU A 419 19.57 -43.99 -8.07
N ASN A 420 20.08 -44.99 -7.35
CA ASN A 420 21.08 -45.95 -7.85
C ASN A 420 20.61 -47.42 -7.84
N GLY A 421 19.31 -47.70 -7.96
CA GLY A 421 18.79 -49.08 -7.92
C GLY A 421 17.39 -49.26 -8.48
N GLY A 422 16.99 -50.51 -8.70
CA GLY A 422 15.63 -50.90 -9.06
C GLY A 422 14.84 -51.31 -7.83
N GLY A 423 13.99 -50.42 -7.31
CA GLY A 423 13.18 -50.67 -6.11
C GLY A 423 11.92 -49.81 -6.08
N ALA A 424 10.84 -50.40 -5.58
CA ALA A 424 9.56 -49.75 -5.36
C ALA A 424 9.57 -48.99 -4.03
N GLY A 425 9.48 -47.67 -4.07
CA GLY A 425 9.23 -46.86 -2.89
C GLY A 425 7.77 -46.98 -2.41
N TYR A 426 7.51 -46.47 -1.21
CA TYR A 426 6.17 -46.25 -0.67
C TYR A 426 5.74 -44.83 -1.02
N SER A 427 4.64 -44.69 -1.77
CA SER A 427 4.09 -43.36 -2.03
C SER A 427 3.59 -42.73 -0.74
N PHE A 428 3.48 -41.41 -0.70
CA PHE A 428 2.85 -40.71 0.42
C PHE A 428 2.11 -39.47 -0.07
N THR A 429 1.16 -39.00 0.73
CA THR A 429 0.33 -37.84 0.39
C THR A 429 0.48 -36.75 1.43
N VAL A 430 0.42 -35.50 1.00
CA VAL A 430 0.36 -34.31 1.86
C VAL A 430 -0.95 -33.61 1.59
N LYS A 431 -1.91 -33.71 2.51
CA LYS A 431 -3.29 -33.20 2.31
C LYS A 431 -3.80 -32.42 3.52
N GLY A 432 -4.69 -31.46 3.28
CA GLY A 432 -5.40 -30.71 4.33
C GLY A 432 -5.11 -29.21 4.31
N PRO A 433 -5.36 -28.49 5.43
CA PRO A 433 -5.11 -27.05 5.52
C PRO A 433 -3.63 -26.70 5.37
N LEU A 434 -3.31 -25.60 4.68
CA LEU A 434 -1.93 -25.13 4.46
C LEU A 434 -1.19 -24.84 5.76
N ALA A 435 -1.89 -24.35 6.78
CA ALA A 435 -1.29 -24.09 8.09
C ALA A 435 -0.86 -25.37 8.83
N LYS A 436 -1.49 -26.52 8.52
CA LYS A 436 -1.22 -27.79 9.20
C LYS A 436 -1.61 -28.99 8.31
N PRO A 437 -0.83 -29.27 7.25
CA PRO A 437 -1.13 -30.39 6.38
C PRO A 437 -0.82 -31.72 7.10
N ALA A 438 -1.58 -32.76 6.78
CA ALA A 438 -1.35 -34.11 7.25
C ALA A 438 -0.56 -34.90 6.21
N VAL A 439 0.38 -35.72 6.69
CA VAL A 439 1.17 -36.65 5.87
C VAL A 439 0.66 -38.07 6.10
N ALA A 440 0.32 -38.79 5.04
CA ALA A 440 -0.14 -40.18 5.10
C ALA A 440 0.64 -41.06 4.12
N LEU A 441 1.01 -42.26 4.54
CA LEU A 441 1.66 -43.26 3.68
C LEU A 441 0.63 -43.96 2.80
N GLY A 442 1.00 -44.17 1.53
CA GLY A 442 0.24 -44.92 0.53
C GLY A 442 0.84 -46.31 0.23
N GLY A 443 0.42 -46.90 -0.88
CA GLY A 443 0.86 -48.24 -1.32
C GLY A 443 2.24 -48.25 -2.00
N LYS A 444 2.73 -49.46 -2.34
CA LYS A 444 3.98 -49.64 -3.10
C LYS A 444 3.83 -49.14 -4.53
N THR A 445 4.79 -48.36 -5.02
CA THR A 445 4.80 -47.82 -6.40
C THR A 445 5.78 -48.61 -7.29
N GLN A 446 5.34 -49.03 -8.48
CA GLN A 446 6.10 -49.99 -9.32
C GLN A 446 6.93 -49.36 -10.46
N ALA A 447 6.94 -48.03 -10.66
CA ALA A 447 7.59 -47.42 -11.82
C ALA A 447 8.64 -46.34 -11.44
N PRO A 448 9.84 -46.35 -12.07
CA PRO A 448 10.81 -45.28 -11.91
C PRO A 448 10.29 -43.99 -12.57
N VAL A 449 10.30 -42.88 -11.83
CA VAL A 449 9.78 -41.59 -12.31
C VAL A 449 10.94 -40.74 -12.86
N ARG A 450 10.81 -40.29 -14.13
CA ARG A 450 11.78 -39.39 -14.77
C ARG A 450 11.43 -37.93 -14.50
N GLY A 451 12.42 -37.16 -14.06
CA GLY A 451 12.37 -35.72 -13.76
C GLY A 451 13.72 -35.30 -13.16
N GLY A 452 14.22 -34.11 -13.47
CA GLY A 452 15.54 -33.64 -13.02
C GLY A 452 15.48 -32.17 -12.60
N CYS A 453 16.47 -31.76 -11.81
CA CYS A 453 16.57 -30.38 -11.30
C CYS A 453 17.16 -29.37 -12.27
N SER A 454 17.39 -29.73 -13.54
CA SER A 454 17.92 -28.82 -14.56
C SER A 454 16.88 -27.74 -14.94
N GLY A 455 17.16 -26.49 -14.53
CA GLY A 455 16.42 -25.28 -14.88
C GLY A 455 16.73 -24.11 -13.96
#